data_AF-A0A6A7RPF9-F1
#
_entry.id   AF-A0A6A7RPF9-F1
#
_cell.length_a   1.000
_cell.length_b   1.000
_cell.length_c   1.000
_cell.angle_alpha   90.00
_cell.angle_beta   90.00
_cell.angle_gamma   90.00
#
_symmetry.space_group_name_H-M   'P 1'
#
loop_
_entity.id
_entity.type
_entity.pdbx_description
1 polymer ?
#
loop_
_entity_poly.entity_id
_entity_poly.type
_entity_poly.pdbx_seq_one_letter_code
_entity_poly.pdbx_strand_id
1 'polypeptide(L)' 'AIFYFHPWEIDAEQPRVAGISTKTRFRHYVNLQYTEARIRRLLGDFSWGRMDEVFLAAAVRPPMVN' A
#
# COMPACT_ATOMS: atom_id res chain seq x y z
N ALA A 1 -8.94 -5.98 -0.92
CA ALA A 1 -7.48 -6.03 -1.10
C ALA A 1 -6.82 -5.19 -0.01
N ILE A 2 -5.57 -5.47 0.33
CA ILE A 2 -4.79 -4.68 1.31
C ILE A 2 -3.45 -4.34 0.65
N PHE A 3 -3.02 -3.09 0.77
CA PHE A 3 -1.70 -2.65 0.32
C PHE A 3 -0.95 -2.05 1.48
N TYR A 4 0.35 -2.30 1.53
CA TYR A 4 1.26 -1.76 2.51
C TYR A 4 2.47 -1.21 1.77
N PHE A 5 2.92 -0.02 2.14
CA PHE A 5 4.03 0.68 1.50
C PHE A 5 4.92 1.28 2.57
N HIS A 6 6.21 1.28 2.31
CA HIS A 6 7.16 2.11 3.00
C HIS A 6 7.16 3.52 2.41
N PRO A 7 7.51 4.57 3.17
CA PRO A 7 7.50 5.95 2.68
C PRO A 7 8.29 6.15 1.38
N TRP A 8 9.46 5.50 1.25
CA TRP A 8 10.30 5.58 0.06
C TRP A 8 9.69 4.91 -1.20
N GLU A 9 8.61 4.17 -1.08
CA GLU A 9 7.94 3.57 -2.24
C GLU A 9 6.98 4.56 -2.93
N ILE A 10 6.72 5.71 -2.29
CA ILE A 10 5.79 6.75 -2.76
C ILE A 10 6.50 8.09 -2.94
N ASP A 11 7.46 8.42 -2.07
CA ASP A 11 8.17 9.71 -2.11
C ASP A 11 9.15 9.80 -3.30
N ALA A 12 8.76 10.55 -4.33
CA ALA A 12 9.56 10.81 -5.53
C ALA A 12 10.75 11.75 -5.28
N GLU A 13 10.67 12.58 -4.24
CA GLU A 13 11.67 13.57 -3.85
C GLU A 13 12.70 12.99 -2.87
N GLN A 14 12.60 11.70 -2.55
CA GLN A 14 13.58 11.04 -1.70
C GLN A 14 15.02 11.20 -2.23
N PRO A 15 16.02 11.27 -1.33
CA PRO A 15 17.42 11.28 -1.73
C PRO A 15 17.79 10.08 -2.60
N ARG A 16 18.58 10.32 -3.66
CA ARG A 16 19.08 9.25 -4.54
C ARG A 16 20.41 8.72 -4.03
N VAL A 17 20.48 7.41 -3.83
CA VAL A 17 21.70 6.77 -3.34
C VAL A 17 22.70 6.61 -4.49
N ALA A 18 23.89 7.19 -4.34
CA ALA A 18 24.98 7.07 -5.30
C ALA A 18 25.69 5.71 -5.21
N GLY A 19 26.36 5.28 -6.28
CA GLY A 19 27.20 4.07 -6.29
C GLY A 19 26.46 2.72 -6.28
N ILE A 20 25.13 2.73 -6.38
CA ILE A 20 24.32 1.50 -6.42
C ILE A 20 24.29 0.87 -7.82
N SER A 21 24.12 -0.46 -7.87
CA SER A 21 23.96 -1.18 -9.14
C SER A 21 22.73 -0.72 -9.92
N THR A 22 22.79 -0.84 -11.25
CA THR A 22 21.69 -0.47 -12.16
C THR A 22 20.39 -1.22 -11.81
N LYS A 23 20.48 -2.50 -11.46
CA LYS A 23 19.35 -3.32 -10.99
C LYS A 23 18.72 -2.75 -9.71
N THR A 24 19.54 -2.33 -8.75
CA THR A 24 19.03 -1.72 -7.52
C THR A 24 18.38 -0.38 -7.82
N ARG A 25 19.04 0.49 -8.57
CA ARG A 25 18.48 1.77 -9.01
C ARG A 25 17.12 1.60 -9.70
N PHE A 26 16.99 0.62 -10.59
CA PHE A 26 15.74 0.32 -11.28
C PHE A 26 14.63 -0.05 -10.29
N ARG A 27 14.87 -1.03 -9.40
CA ARG A 27 13.86 -1.49 -8.42
C ARG A 27 13.34 -0.36 -7.53
N HIS A 28 14.20 0.56 -7.13
CA HIS A 28 13.82 1.62 -6.21
C HIS A 28 13.14 2.81 -6.89
N TYR A 29 13.44 3.08 -8.17
CA TYR A 29 13.13 4.39 -8.76
C TYR A 29 12.30 4.35 -10.02
N VAL A 30 12.07 3.17 -10.62
CA VAL A 30 11.24 3.07 -11.83
C VAL A 30 9.83 3.57 -11.54
N ASN A 31 9.36 4.54 -12.34
CA ASN A 31 8.01 5.12 -12.25
C ASN A 31 7.62 5.74 -10.90
N LEU A 32 8.57 5.97 -10.01
CA LEU A 32 8.29 6.45 -8.65
C LEU A 32 7.51 7.77 -8.66
N GLN A 33 7.82 8.69 -9.58
CA GLN A 33 7.10 9.95 -9.75
C GLN A 33 5.60 9.81 -10.12
N TYR A 34 5.17 8.62 -10.55
CA TYR A 34 3.77 8.36 -10.90
C TYR A 34 3.01 7.61 -9.81
N THR A 35 3.69 7.06 -8.80
CA THR A 35 3.09 6.17 -7.80
C THR A 35 1.98 6.87 -7.02
N GLU A 36 2.20 8.09 -6.55
CA GLU A 36 1.20 8.84 -5.78
C GLU A 36 -0.09 9.06 -6.60
N ALA A 37 0.03 9.54 -7.84
CA ALA A 37 -1.12 9.79 -8.71
C ALA A 37 -1.91 8.49 -9.00
N ARG A 38 -1.22 7.36 -9.17
CA ARG A 38 -1.85 6.05 -9.37
C ARG A 38 -2.57 5.57 -8.11
N ILE A 39 -2.01 5.78 -6.93
CA ILE A 39 -2.67 5.46 -5.65
C ILE A 39 -3.93 6.31 -5.49
N ARG A 40 -3.86 7.62 -5.74
CA ARG A 40 -5.03 8.51 -5.69
C ARG A 40 -6.16 8.02 -6.60
N ARG A 41 -5.81 7.63 -7.83
CA ARG A 41 -6.76 7.04 -8.77
C ARG A 41 -7.34 5.71 -8.27
N LEU A 42 -6.49 4.79 -7.81
CA LEU A 42 -6.92 3.50 -7.25
C LEU A 42 -7.90 3.66 -6.07
N LEU A 43 -7.67 4.65 -5.21
CA LEU A 43 -8.55 4.95 -4.09
C LEU A 43 -9.90 5.54 -4.54
N GLY A 44 -9.96 6.20 -5.70
CA GLY A 44 -11.19 6.74 -6.27
C GLY A 44 -11.99 5.78 -7.17
N ASP A 45 -11.31 4.83 -7.83
CA ASP A 45 -11.93 3.96 -8.83
C ASP A 45 -12.75 2.80 -8.22
N PHE A 46 -12.70 2.58 -6.89
CA PHE A 46 -13.34 1.44 -6.22
C PHE A 46 -14.02 1.82 -4.90
N SER A 47 -15.05 1.05 -4.51
CA SER A 47 -15.69 1.15 -3.20
C SER A 47 -14.88 0.38 -2.14
N TRP A 48 -13.99 1.08 -1.44
CA TRP A 48 -13.20 0.51 -0.36
C TRP A 48 -14.03 0.38 0.93
N GLY A 49 -14.07 -0.82 1.49
CA GLY A 49 -14.64 -1.07 2.82
C GLY A 49 -13.61 -0.87 3.94
N ARG A 50 -14.08 -0.72 5.18
CA ARG A 50 -13.18 -0.62 6.33
C ARG A 50 -12.65 -2.00 6.73
N MET A 51 -11.46 -2.02 7.34
CA MET A 51 -10.82 -3.28 7.74
C MET A 51 -11.60 -4.05 8.82
N ASP A 52 -12.23 -3.34 9.76
CA ASP A 52 -13.00 -3.97 10.83
C ASP A 52 -14.28 -4.64 10.33
N GLU A 53 -14.96 -4.06 9.35
CA GLU A 53 -16.15 -4.63 8.71
C GLU A 53 -15.87 -6.01 8.11
N VAL A 54 -14.67 -6.21 7.55
CA VAL A 54 -14.30 -7.45 6.86
C VAL A 54 -13.66 -8.47 7.81
N PHE A 55 -12.85 -8.03 8.78
CA PHE A 55 -12.04 -8.95 9.60
C PHE A 55 -12.55 -9.14 11.04
N LEU A 56 -13.28 -8.20 11.64
CA LEU A 56 -13.73 -8.29 13.04
C LEU A 56 -15.20 -8.71 13.18
N ALA A 57 -16.03 -8.49 12.16
CA ALA A 57 -17.45 -8.88 12.18
C ALA A 57 -17.67 -10.39 12.41
N ALA A 58 -16.74 -11.25 11.96
CA ALA A 58 -16.84 -12.70 12.13
C ALA A 58 -16.37 -13.20 13.52
N ALA A 59 -15.61 -12.38 14.26
CA ALA A 59 -15.03 -12.77 15.55
C ALA A 59 -16.03 -12.68 16.73
N VAL A 60 -17.15 -11.97 16.54
CA VAL A 60 -18.22 -11.84 17.54
C VAL A 60 -19.31 -12.89 17.29
N ARG A 61 -18.97 -14.17 17.44
CA ARG A 61 -20.00 -15.19 17.76
C ARG A 61 -19.97 -15.38 19.28
N PRO A 62 -20.99 -14.97 20.04
CA PRO A 62 -21.06 -15.31 21.45
C PRO A 62 -21.07 -16.84 21.62
N PRO A 63 -20.48 -17.39 22.68
CA PRO A 63 -20.52 -18.83 22.92
C PRO A 63 -21.99 -19.26 23.00
N MET A 64 -22.37 -20.27 22.21
CA MET A 64 -23.66 -20.91 22.39
C MET A 64 -23.60 -21.68 23.70
N VAL A 65 -24.20 -21.11 24.74
CA VAL A 65 -24.40 -21.79 26.02
C VAL A 65 -25.49 -22.84 25.80
N ASN A 66 -25.18 -24.10 26.14
CA ASN A 66 -26.16 -25.11 26.50
C ASN A 66 -25.87 -25.55 27.93
#